data_AF-A0AA86AQ25-F1
#
_entry.id   AF-A0AA86AQ25-F1
#
_cell.length_a   1.000
_cell.length_b   1.000
_cell.length_c   1.000
_cell.angle_alpha   90.00
_cell.angle_beta   90.00
_cell.angle_gamma   90.00
#
_symmetry.space_group_name_H-M   'P 1'
#
loop_
_entity.id
_entity.type
_entity.pdbx_description
1 polymer ?
#
loop_
_entity_poly.entity_id
_entity_poly.type
_entity_poly.pdbx_seq_one_letter_code
_entity_poly.pdbx_strand_id
1 'polypeptide(L)'
;MNILFYIEPLIEQDKPYWKEGWANYVSWNIIKTLRETKENYEFSLITNEAIAQTIDSDKNIVVHALSQQELLKPFDTNYLTVTTAWHNNSYTQEQLTYYKELMSHKLEAYIPDVIITFSPVPFLASLYSSALVLHHEFSIFSRLPYPMSWFLDPIGMHSSSYFDKFKAEIEKLHLSSGQIQLLENFKQLCQQTLKKKSPFEAIFIQKREQFDHLVLLPLQFSRYYLFDDLVPFKSQYEYCVYVLDNVPSNIGIVVNMHPEYPVLSEDAIKFLQWKYPHFISLQEFNTIYASGQFILPFVDGVITVSSSLALQAILFDKKVITLGKKCFHYLADSINLDNIEKTLSLPVKNKDAILYYILTRYAITPKYLHDPIWLSKFLNKSLDKFRDNGIDFGFYDAMDTDENIFEHLSSVVNEQSKVVPQYVFGHFTQLFIDQGDGISEENSIKLPVAQNTENQEFTFDLTDKQTIKTLRLDPLNECCVIEIESLHVKKNIDAIDLLPYVHSNAEIHHGKSYFFTTDDSQMYFSGIDESTFENAQSLVVVLRYTHVAKDALHVCVKQKNEELSTKEANIQSLNEELSTKEANIQTLNQELIDVYTSKSWKMTRPLRNLKRIIKGQL
;
A
#
# COMPACT_ATOMS: atom_id res chain seq x y z
N MET A 1 34.55 1.53 -14.66
CA MET A 1 34.28 1.45 -13.21
C MET A 1 33.54 0.17 -12.94
N ASN A 2 34.04 -0.63 -12.02
CA ASN A 2 33.45 -1.91 -11.62
C ASN A 2 32.54 -1.70 -10.42
N ILE A 3 31.25 -2.00 -10.56
CA ILE A 3 30.24 -1.82 -9.51
C ILE A 3 29.70 -3.17 -9.06
N LEU A 4 29.94 -3.51 -7.80
CA LEU A 4 29.39 -4.68 -7.13
C LEU A 4 28.14 -4.30 -6.35
N PHE A 5 27.01 -4.96 -6.64
CA PHE A 5 25.82 -4.92 -5.80
C PHE A 5 25.86 -6.06 -4.79
N TYR A 6 25.72 -5.76 -3.50
CA TYR A 6 25.58 -6.76 -2.44
C TYR A 6 24.16 -6.72 -1.87
N ILE A 7 23.31 -7.63 -2.34
CA ILE A 7 21.96 -7.84 -1.81
C ILE A 7 22.07 -8.90 -0.73
N GLU A 8 21.64 -8.59 0.51
CA GLU A 8 21.79 -9.48 1.67
C GLU A 8 21.43 -10.94 1.31
N PRO A 9 22.43 -11.84 1.26
CA PRO A 9 22.21 -13.21 0.82
C PRO A 9 21.72 -14.14 1.94
N LEU A 10 21.71 -13.71 3.20
CA LEU A 10 21.05 -14.47 4.26
C LEU A 10 19.53 -14.47 4.09
N ILE A 11 18.90 -15.63 4.29
CA ILE A 11 17.44 -15.72 4.27
C ILE A 11 16.91 -15.23 5.62
N GLU A 12 16.43 -13.99 5.63
CA GLU A 12 15.85 -13.35 6.81
C GLU A 12 14.35 -13.64 6.92
N GLN A 13 13.84 -13.79 8.15
CA GLN A 13 12.42 -14.03 8.46
C GLN A 13 11.77 -15.22 7.73
N ASP A 14 12.56 -16.23 7.36
CA ASP A 14 12.09 -17.40 6.59
C ASP A 14 11.52 -17.01 5.20
N LYS A 15 11.94 -15.86 4.65
CA LYS A 15 11.47 -15.30 3.37
C LYS A 15 12.60 -15.24 2.34
N PRO A 16 12.81 -16.30 1.53
CA PRO A 16 13.92 -16.36 0.57
C PRO A 16 13.90 -15.26 -0.51
N TYR A 17 12.70 -14.76 -0.86
CA TYR A 17 12.51 -13.72 -1.88
C TYR A 17 12.31 -12.31 -1.30
N TRP A 18 12.50 -12.11 0.02
CA TRP A 18 12.16 -10.83 0.66
C TRP A 18 12.86 -9.62 0.01
N LYS A 19 14.11 -9.80 -0.41
CA LYS A 19 14.92 -8.74 -1.03
C LYS A 19 14.86 -8.72 -2.57
N GLU A 20 13.93 -9.47 -3.18
CA GLU A 20 13.79 -9.54 -4.64
C GLU A 20 13.61 -8.15 -5.27
N GLY A 21 12.80 -7.27 -4.67
CA GLY A 21 12.62 -5.90 -5.17
C GLY A 21 13.92 -5.08 -5.22
N TRP A 22 14.83 -5.29 -4.27
CA TRP A 22 16.12 -4.60 -4.26
C TRP A 22 17.05 -5.11 -5.37
N ALA A 23 17.04 -6.41 -5.66
CA ALA A 23 17.81 -7.01 -6.74
C ALA A 23 17.22 -6.68 -8.12
N ASN A 24 15.92 -6.93 -8.31
CA ASN A 24 15.29 -6.90 -9.63
C ASN A 24 14.82 -5.54 -10.08
N TYR A 25 14.48 -4.64 -9.15
CA TYR A 25 13.98 -3.32 -9.47
C TYR A 25 15.00 -2.23 -9.13
N VAL A 26 15.40 -2.11 -7.86
CA VAL A 26 16.27 -0.99 -7.42
C VAL A 26 17.64 -1.05 -8.08
N SER A 27 18.36 -2.16 -7.92
CA SER A 27 19.70 -2.33 -8.49
C SER A 27 19.67 -2.28 -10.02
N TRP A 28 18.63 -2.86 -10.63
CA TRP A 28 18.45 -2.85 -12.08
C TRP A 28 18.22 -1.44 -12.63
N ASN A 29 17.44 -0.59 -11.96
CA ASN A 29 17.25 0.80 -12.40
C ASN A 29 18.58 1.56 -12.36
N ILE A 30 19.40 1.38 -11.33
CA ILE A 30 20.75 1.96 -11.25
C ILE A 30 21.63 1.46 -12.41
N ILE A 31 21.66 0.15 -12.68
CA ILE A 31 22.42 -0.45 -13.79
C ILE A 31 21.95 0.12 -15.14
N LYS A 32 20.64 0.15 -15.37
CA LYS A 32 20.04 0.66 -16.60
C LYS A 32 20.43 2.12 -16.82
N THR A 33 20.27 2.96 -15.81
CA THR A 33 20.66 4.38 -15.85
C THR A 33 22.14 4.54 -16.19
N LEU A 34 23.03 3.80 -15.56
CA LEU A 34 24.47 3.93 -15.83
C LEU A 34 24.89 3.44 -17.22
N ARG A 35 24.18 2.45 -17.79
CA ARG A 35 24.40 1.96 -19.16
C ARG A 35 24.02 2.98 -20.25
N GLU A 36 23.22 3.98 -19.93
CA GLU A 36 22.87 5.06 -20.86
C GLU A 36 24.01 6.09 -21.02
N THR A 37 25.06 5.99 -20.19
CA THR A 37 26.23 6.87 -20.25
C THR A 37 27.26 6.37 -21.27
N LYS A 38 28.24 7.23 -21.60
CA LYS A 38 29.39 6.84 -22.44
C LYS A 38 30.53 6.18 -21.65
N GLU A 39 30.40 6.11 -20.32
CA GLU A 39 31.40 5.53 -19.45
C GLU A 39 31.33 4.00 -19.49
N ASN A 40 32.48 3.35 -19.32
CA ASN A 40 32.52 1.89 -19.28
C ASN A 40 32.23 1.40 -17.85
N TYR A 41 31.05 0.83 -17.63
CA TYR A 41 30.65 0.22 -16.37
C TYR A 41 30.54 -1.30 -16.49
N GLU A 42 31.13 -2.02 -15.53
CA GLU A 42 30.97 -3.47 -15.38
C GLU A 42 30.24 -3.78 -14.09
N PHE A 43 29.25 -4.67 -14.15
CA PHE A 43 28.32 -4.91 -13.04
C PHE A 43 28.36 -6.38 -12.61
N SER A 44 28.52 -6.58 -11.30
CA SER A 44 28.35 -7.88 -10.65
C SER A 44 27.36 -7.75 -9.49
N LEU A 45 26.66 -8.84 -9.18
CA LEU A 45 25.67 -8.88 -8.11
C LEU A 45 25.87 -10.13 -7.24
N ILE A 46 25.98 -9.94 -5.93
CA ILE A 46 25.93 -11.01 -4.94
C ILE A 46 24.53 -11.06 -4.33
N THR A 47 23.95 -12.26 -4.24
CA THR A 47 22.65 -12.52 -3.62
C THR A 47 22.51 -13.98 -3.22
N ASN A 48 21.35 -14.37 -2.67
CA ASN A 48 21.03 -15.75 -2.33
C ASN A 48 20.59 -16.57 -3.56
N GLU A 49 20.64 -17.90 -3.45
CA GLU A 49 20.28 -18.83 -4.53
C GLU A 49 18.84 -18.68 -5.05
N ALA A 50 17.88 -18.28 -4.19
CA ALA A 50 16.50 -18.11 -4.60
C ALA A 50 16.31 -16.84 -5.43
N ILE A 51 16.83 -15.70 -4.99
CA ILE A 51 16.77 -14.44 -5.74
C ILE A 51 17.57 -14.55 -7.03
N ALA A 52 18.73 -15.24 -7.03
CA ALA A 52 19.53 -15.43 -8.24
C ALA A 52 18.73 -16.07 -9.39
N GLN A 53 17.78 -16.95 -9.09
CA GLN A 53 16.91 -17.59 -10.10
C GLN A 53 15.87 -16.65 -10.70
N THR A 54 15.56 -15.53 -10.03
CA THR A 54 14.58 -14.53 -10.50
C THR A 54 15.22 -13.44 -11.36
N ILE A 55 16.55 -13.36 -11.40
CA ILE A 55 17.27 -12.34 -12.16
C ILE A 55 17.25 -12.74 -13.63
N ASP A 56 16.57 -11.91 -14.42
CA ASP A 56 16.47 -12.07 -15.87
C ASP A 56 17.85 -12.13 -16.54
N SER A 57 18.07 -13.17 -17.36
CA SER A 57 19.31 -13.38 -18.12
C SER A 57 19.62 -12.23 -19.07
N ASP A 58 18.60 -11.52 -19.56
CA ASP A 58 18.74 -10.39 -20.49
C ASP A 58 19.37 -9.16 -19.82
N LYS A 59 19.45 -9.15 -18.47
CA LYS A 59 20.12 -8.08 -17.73
C LYS A 59 21.63 -8.05 -17.97
N ASN A 60 22.24 -9.10 -18.52
CA ASN A 60 23.68 -9.18 -18.79
C ASN A 60 24.53 -8.70 -17.60
N ILE A 61 24.25 -9.22 -16.41
CA ILE A 61 25.01 -8.99 -15.18
C ILE A 61 25.52 -10.32 -14.66
N VAL A 62 26.72 -10.34 -14.08
CA VAL A 62 27.25 -11.55 -13.46
C VAL A 62 26.64 -11.69 -12.08
N VAL A 63 25.95 -12.80 -11.83
CA VAL A 63 25.28 -13.08 -10.55
C VAL A 63 26.08 -14.15 -9.79
N HIS A 64 26.51 -13.80 -8.59
CA HIS A 64 27.24 -14.66 -7.67
C HIS A 64 26.30 -15.10 -6.54
N ALA A 65 25.75 -16.31 -6.65
CA ALA A 65 24.87 -16.86 -5.64
C ALA A 65 25.65 -17.43 -4.43
N LEU A 66 25.13 -17.14 -3.23
CA LEU A 66 25.60 -17.67 -1.96
C LEU A 66 24.53 -18.54 -1.31
N SER A 67 24.94 -19.71 -0.83
CA SER A 67 24.09 -20.61 -0.07
C SER A 67 24.06 -20.24 1.41
N GLN A 68 22.99 -20.61 2.13
CA GLN A 68 22.93 -20.43 3.58
C GLN A 68 24.03 -21.22 4.30
N GLN A 69 24.41 -22.40 3.77
CA GLN A 69 25.49 -23.20 4.34
C GLN A 69 26.82 -22.45 4.30
N GLU A 70 27.16 -21.81 3.17
CA GLU A 70 28.40 -21.03 3.05
C GLU A 70 28.45 -19.87 4.05
N LEU A 71 27.33 -19.17 4.22
CA LEU A 71 27.21 -17.98 5.07
C LEU A 71 27.18 -18.30 6.57
N LEU A 72 26.48 -19.36 6.97
CA LEU A 72 26.30 -19.71 8.39
C LEU A 72 27.46 -20.51 8.97
N LYS A 73 28.28 -21.15 8.13
CA LYS A 73 29.39 -22.03 8.55
C LYS A 73 30.32 -21.44 9.62
N PRO A 74 30.76 -20.16 9.59
CA PRO A 74 31.67 -19.64 10.61
C PRO A 74 30.96 -19.15 11.89
N PHE A 75 29.63 -19.24 11.96
CA PHE A 75 28.85 -18.79 13.13
C PHE A 75 28.09 -19.93 13.84
N ASP A 76 27.97 -21.11 13.24
CA ASP A 76 27.25 -22.29 13.78
C ASP A 76 25.86 -21.95 14.38
N THR A 77 25.11 -21.05 13.72
CA THR A 77 23.88 -20.43 14.25
C THR A 77 22.93 -19.98 13.13
N ASN A 78 21.99 -19.09 13.45
CA ASN A 78 21.00 -18.49 12.55
C ASN A 78 21.48 -17.19 11.87
N TYR A 79 20.74 -16.77 10.84
CA TYR A 79 21.03 -15.55 10.07
C TYR A 79 21.14 -14.28 10.92
N LEU A 80 20.29 -14.13 11.95
CA LEU A 80 20.22 -12.90 12.73
C LEU A 80 21.53 -12.70 13.49
N THR A 81 22.10 -13.75 14.07
CA THR A 81 23.40 -13.65 14.75
C THR A 81 24.51 -13.19 13.79
N VAL A 82 24.46 -13.63 12.54
CA VAL A 82 25.44 -13.24 11.51
C VAL A 82 25.29 -11.77 11.13
N THR A 83 24.07 -11.33 10.77
CA THR A 83 23.82 -9.92 10.41
C THR A 83 24.09 -8.99 11.60
N THR A 84 23.70 -9.39 12.81
CA THR A 84 24.01 -8.68 14.06
C THR A 84 25.51 -8.52 14.26
N ALA A 85 26.29 -9.58 14.00
CA ALA A 85 27.74 -9.54 14.18
C ALA A 85 28.39 -8.54 13.23
N TRP A 86 27.98 -8.54 11.96
CA TRP A 86 28.46 -7.59 10.96
C TRP A 86 28.05 -6.16 11.28
N HIS A 87 26.78 -5.94 11.64
CA HIS A 87 26.25 -4.63 11.97
C HIS A 87 26.94 -3.99 13.19
N ASN A 88 27.14 -4.77 14.26
CA ASN A 88 27.73 -4.26 15.50
C ASN A 88 29.26 -4.35 15.55
N ASN A 89 29.90 -4.89 14.50
CA ASN A 89 31.31 -5.24 14.51
C ASN A 89 31.71 -6.16 15.69
N SER A 90 30.85 -7.12 16.04
CA SER A 90 31.11 -8.11 17.10
C SER A 90 31.61 -9.46 16.56
N TYR A 91 31.89 -9.55 15.26
CA TYR A 91 32.49 -10.72 14.63
C TYR A 91 33.93 -10.98 15.11
N THR A 92 34.36 -12.24 15.04
CA THR A 92 35.75 -12.63 15.30
C THR A 92 36.64 -12.41 14.08
N GLN A 93 37.96 -12.37 14.27
CA GLN A 93 38.90 -12.29 13.16
C GLN A 93 38.82 -13.53 12.25
N GLU A 94 38.50 -14.70 12.80
CA GLU A 94 38.28 -15.93 12.03
C GLU A 94 37.06 -15.82 11.11
N GLN A 95 35.93 -15.32 11.64
CA GLN A 95 34.72 -15.06 10.85
C GLN A 95 34.98 -14.07 9.72
N LEU A 96 35.69 -12.97 10.02
CA LEU A 96 36.07 -11.97 9.02
C LEU A 96 36.95 -12.58 7.93
N THR A 97 37.99 -13.33 8.30
CA THR A 97 38.89 -13.98 7.34
C THR A 97 38.14 -14.98 6.46
N TYR A 98 37.28 -15.81 7.05
CA TYR A 98 36.47 -16.76 6.30
C TYR A 98 35.59 -16.06 5.25
N TYR A 99 34.90 -14.98 5.63
CA TYR A 99 34.05 -14.23 4.69
C TYR A 99 34.89 -13.57 3.58
N LYS A 100 36.08 -13.06 3.89
CA LYS A 100 37.00 -12.51 2.87
C LYS A 100 37.41 -13.58 1.85
N GLU A 101 37.77 -14.78 2.31
CA GLU A 101 38.12 -15.90 1.45
C GLU A 101 36.94 -16.36 0.59
N LEU A 102 35.75 -16.47 1.20
CA LEU A 102 34.51 -16.82 0.50
C LEU A 102 34.19 -15.82 -0.63
N MET A 103 34.21 -14.51 -0.32
CA MET A 103 33.94 -13.48 -1.33
C MET A 103 35.01 -13.44 -2.42
N SER A 104 36.29 -13.54 -2.06
CA SER A 104 37.39 -13.59 -3.03
C SER A 104 37.26 -14.79 -3.98
N HIS A 105 36.84 -15.95 -3.48
CA HIS A 105 36.60 -17.12 -4.31
C HIS A 105 35.40 -16.93 -5.24
N LYS A 106 34.30 -16.34 -4.75
CA LYS A 106 33.08 -16.11 -5.55
C LYS A 106 33.26 -15.06 -6.64
N LEU A 107 34.03 -14.01 -6.37
CA LEU A 107 34.27 -12.91 -7.29
C LEU A 107 35.44 -13.17 -8.26
N GLU A 108 36.26 -14.20 -8.00
CA GLU A 108 37.42 -14.57 -8.82
C GLU A 108 38.33 -13.36 -9.12
N ALA A 109 38.45 -12.97 -10.40
CA ALA A 109 39.26 -11.84 -10.86
C ALA A 109 38.54 -10.49 -10.81
N TYR A 110 37.25 -10.45 -10.42
CA TYR A 110 36.48 -9.22 -10.35
C TYR A 110 36.90 -8.38 -9.13
N ILE A 111 37.38 -7.16 -9.40
CA ILE A 111 37.78 -6.19 -8.38
C ILE A 111 36.85 -4.98 -8.48
N PRO A 112 35.98 -4.73 -7.48
CA PRO A 112 35.08 -3.58 -7.50
C PRO A 112 35.83 -2.26 -7.23
N ASP A 113 35.41 -1.21 -7.92
CA ASP A 113 35.73 0.18 -7.59
C ASP A 113 34.70 0.74 -6.59
N VAL A 114 33.44 0.33 -6.74
CA VAL A 114 32.32 0.73 -5.89
C VAL A 114 31.53 -0.51 -5.48
N ILE A 115 31.13 -0.55 -4.21
CA ILE A 115 30.26 -1.58 -3.65
C ILE A 115 28.98 -0.89 -3.17
N ILE A 116 27.84 -1.19 -3.81
CA ILE A 116 26.52 -0.74 -3.36
C ILE A 116 25.89 -1.86 -2.54
N THR A 117 25.64 -1.63 -1.26
CA THR A 117 25.21 -2.67 -0.31
C THR A 117 23.92 -2.32 0.39
N PHE A 118 23.10 -3.33 0.70
CA PHE A 118 21.83 -3.20 1.42
C PHE A 118 21.90 -3.75 2.85
N SER A 119 23.10 -4.15 3.27
CA SER A 119 23.42 -4.59 4.63
C SER A 119 24.90 -4.29 4.96
N PRO A 120 25.31 -4.41 6.24
CA PRO A 120 26.69 -4.18 6.64
C PRO A 120 27.66 -5.20 6.03
N VAL A 121 28.71 -4.73 5.35
CA VAL A 121 29.70 -5.57 4.64
C VAL A 121 31.15 -5.29 5.05
N PRO A 122 31.50 -5.35 6.35
CA PRO A 122 32.87 -5.06 6.80
C PRO A 122 33.92 -5.99 6.17
N PHE A 123 33.54 -7.21 5.81
CA PHE A 123 34.39 -8.16 5.09
C PHE A 123 34.72 -7.72 3.67
N LEU A 124 33.77 -7.15 2.91
CA LEU A 124 34.04 -6.60 1.58
C LEU A 124 34.86 -5.31 1.67
N ALA A 125 34.53 -4.43 2.62
CA ALA A 125 35.30 -3.22 2.88
C ALA A 125 36.77 -3.53 3.24
N SER A 126 37.00 -4.61 3.99
CA SER A 126 38.34 -5.10 4.35
C SER A 126 39.04 -5.84 3.21
N LEU A 127 38.30 -6.53 2.33
CA LEU A 127 38.85 -7.25 1.18
C LEU A 127 39.28 -6.28 0.08
N TYR A 128 38.47 -5.26 -0.19
CA TYR A 128 38.68 -4.28 -1.24
C TYR A 128 38.82 -2.87 -0.63
N SER A 129 39.93 -2.62 0.06
CA SER A 129 40.14 -1.36 0.79
C SER A 129 40.19 -0.10 -0.08
N SER A 130 40.38 -0.26 -1.39
CA SER A 130 40.34 0.83 -2.38
C SER A 130 38.98 1.02 -3.04
N ALA A 131 38.00 0.18 -2.70
CA ALA A 131 36.63 0.29 -3.19
C ALA A 131 35.81 1.19 -2.26
N LEU A 132 35.02 2.09 -2.86
CA LEU A 132 34.06 2.90 -2.11
C LEU A 132 32.83 2.06 -1.79
N VAL A 133 32.52 1.91 -0.50
CA VAL A 133 31.31 1.21 -0.05
C VAL A 133 30.19 2.24 0.17
N LEU A 134 29.07 2.07 -0.52
CA LEU A 134 27.87 2.91 -0.42
C LEU A 134 26.71 2.06 0.08
N HIS A 135 26.19 2.38 1.26
CA HIS A 135 25.03 1.71 1.82
C HIS A 135 23.76 2.32 1.25
N HIS A 136 22.85 1.48 0.79
CA HIS A 136 21.66 1.88 0.07
C HIS A 136 20.40 1.36 0.76
N GLU A 137 19.47 2.26 1.04
CA GLU A 137 18.12 1.96 1.53
C GLU A 137 17.22 3.18 1.30
N PHE A 138 15.92 3.01 1.52
CA PHE A 138 14.99 4.12 1.61
C PHE A 138 15.46 5.19 2.62
N SER A 139 15.32 6.45 2.22
CA SER A 139 15.63 7.62 3.05
C SER A 139 14.37 8.09 3.82
N ILE A 140 14.25 9.39 4.10
CA ILE A 140 13.12 10.00 4.83
C ILE A 140 11.76 9.68 4.19
N PHE A 141 11.71 9.47 2.86
CA PHE A 141 10.48 9.21 2.12
C PHE A 141 10.53 7.89 1.36
N SER A 142 9.53 7.02 1.59
CA SER A 142 9.37 5.75 0.89
C SER A 142 7.94 5.48 0.44
N ARG A 143 7.01 6.40 0.72
CA ARG A 143 5.55 6.22 0.55
C ARG A 143 4.92 7.54 0.11
N LEU A 144 3.83 7.46 -0.66
CA LEU A 144 3.03 8.62 -1.05
C LEU A 144 2.50 9.34 0.18
N PRO A 145 2.24 10.66 0.15
CA PRO A 145 2.37 11.55 -1.00
C PRO A 145 3.80 12.05 -1.24
N TYR A 146 4.76 11.62 -0.42
CA TYR A 146 6.13 12.09 -0.56
C TYR A 146 6.81 11.49 -1.80
N PRO A 147 7.78 12.22 -2.41
CA PRO A 147 8.64 11.63 -3.42
C PRO A 147 9.44 10.48 -2.80
N MET A 148 9.35 9.29 -3.39
CA MET A 148 10.22 8.19 -2.98
C MET A 148 11.69 8.62 -3.04
N SER A 149 12.47 8.22 -2.05
CA SER A 149 13.86 8.65 -1.92
C SER A 149 14.72 7.56 -1.30
N TRP A 150 15.99 7.54 -1.68
CA TRP A 150 17.00 6.63 -1.14
C TRP A 150 18.24 7.41 -0.73
N PHE A 151 19.15 6.76 -0.03
CA PHE A 151 20.48 7.31 0.24
C PHE A 151 21.59 6.39 -0.28
N LEU A 152 22.79 6.93 -0.46
CA LEU A 152 24.02 6.20 -0.75
C LEU A 152 25.06 6.61 0.30
N ASP A 153 25.02 5.98 1.48
CA ASP A 153 25.78 6.38 2.67
C ASP A 153 27.18 5.73 2.68
N PRO A 154 28.27 6.53 2.70
CA PRO A 154 29.63 6.02 2.64
C PRO A 154 30.16 5.49 3.99
N ILE A 155 29.42 5.65 5.08
CA ILE A 155 29.81 5.22 6.43
C ILE A 155 29.07 3.95 6.83
N GLY A 156 27.74 3.92 6.67
CA GLY A 156 26.92 2.83 7.16
C GLY A 156 25.44 3.15 7.23
N MET A 157 24.68 2.26 7.87
CA MET A 157 23.23 2.41 8.03
C MET A 157 22.88 2.64 9.49
N HIS A 158 21.81 3.40 9.74
CA HIS A 158 21.21 3.61 11.05
C HIS A 158 22.22 4.03 12.13
N SER A 159 22.53 3.18 13.10
CA SER A 159 23.42 3.46 14.25
C SER A 159 24.89 3.73 13.88
N SER A 160 25.24 3.56 12.61
CA SER A 160 26.54 3.83 12.03
C SER A 160 26.39 4.69 10.76
N SER A 161 25.50 5.68 10.78
CA SER A 161 25.22 6.54 9.61
C SER A 161 26.22 7.69 9.47
N TYR A 162 26.25 8.31 8.28
CA TYR A 162 26.93 9.57 8.02
C TYR A 162 26.53 10.66 9.02
N PHE A 163 25.24 10.73 9.38
CA PHE A 163 24.72 11.70 10.34
C PHE A 163 25.22 11.47 11.76
N ASP A 164 25.40 10.22 12.19
CA ASP A 164 25.98 9.94 13.50
C ASP A 164 27.47 10.31 13.53
N LYS A 165 28.20 10.07 12.43
CA LYS A 165 29.62 10.42 12.33
C LYS A 165 29.86 11.94 12.31
N PHE A 166 29.05 12.68 11.57
CA PHE A 166 29.24 14.13 11.32
C PHE A 166 28.17 15.01 11.97
N LYS A 167 27.56 14.53 13.06
CA LYS A 167 26.50 15.24 13.79
C LYS A 167 26.90 16.69 14.13
N ALA A 168 28.09 16.87 14.69
CA ALA A 168 28.54 18.16 15.20
C ALA A 168 28.76 19.19 14.08
N GLU A 169 29.17 18.74 12.89
CA GLU A 169 29.35 19.54 11.70
C GLU A 169 28.01 19.95 11.10
N ILE A 170 27.04 19.02 11.04
CA ILE A 170 25.69 19.28 10.55
C ILE A 170 24.95 20.28 11.44
N GLU A 171 25.04 20.12 12.77
CA GLU A 171 24.42 21.05 13.73
C GLU A 171 24.97 22.48 13.65
N LYS A 172 26.19 22.65 13.11
CA LYS A 172 26.82 23.97 12.91
C LYS A 172 26.50 24.60 11.56
N LEU A 173 25.74 23.93 10.68
CA LEU A 173 25.35 24.51 9.41
C LEU A 173 24.43 25.71 9.65
N HIS A 174 24.82 26.86 9.11
CA HIS A 174 24.01 28.06 9.11
C HIS A 174 23.27 28.16 7.78
N LEU A 175 21.94 28.01 7.82
CA LEU A 175 21.09 28.20 6.66
C LEU A 175 20.91 29.70 6.39
N SER A 176 20.97 30.08 5.11
CA SER A 176 20.60 31.42 4.67
C SER A 176 19.09 31.66 4.82
N SER A 177 18.66 32.93 4.84
CA SER A 177 17.23 33.26 4.92
C SER A 177 16.42 32.66 3.76
N GLY A 178 17.01 32.57 2.56
CA GLY A 178 16.36 31.93 1.41
C GLY A 178 16.17 30.42 1.60
N GLN A 179 17.20 29.73 2.12
CA GLN A 179 17.14 28.30 2.43
C GLN A 179 16.10 27.99 3.52
N ILE A 180 16.05 28.81 4.57
CA ILE A 180 15.04 28.71 5.63
C ILE A 180 13.64 28.87 5.02
N GLN A 181 13.43 29.86 4.15
CA GLN A 181 12.13 30.08 3.53
C GLN A 181 11.70 28.91 2.64
N LEU A 182 12.60 28.36 1.83
CA LEU A 182 12.31 27.18 0.99
C LEU A 182 11.94 25.97 1.85
N LEU A 183 12.70 25.72 2.92
CA LEU A 183 12.44 24.63 3.85
C LEU A 183 11.09 24.78 4.55
N GLU A 184 10.80 25.97 5.08
CA GLU A 184 9.53 26.26 5.77
C GLU A 184 8.33 26.14 4.83
N ASN A 185 8.45 26.60 3.59
CA ASN A 185 7.38 26.41 2.58
C ASN A 185 7.10 24.92 2.35
N PHE A 186 8.15 24.10 2.23
CA PHE A 186 7.99 22.66 2.03
C PHE A 186 7.42 21.95 3.26
N LYS A 187 7.87 22.32 4.47
CA LYS A 187 7.28 21.83 5.73
C LYS A 187 5.79 22.14 5.79
N GLN A 188 5.40 23.38 5.54
CA GLN A 188 4.00 23.81 5.53
C GLN A 188 3.17 23.03 4.51
N LEU A 189 3.68 22.84 3.29
CA LEU A 189 3.01 22.04 2.27
C LEU A 189 2.75 20.61 2.77
N CYS A 190 3.77 19.94 3.28
CA CYS A 190 3.67 18.58 3.80
C CYS A 190 2.66 18.48 4.96
N GLN A 191 2.75 19.40 5.92
CA GLN A 191 1.89 19.46 7.09
C GLN A 191 0.43 19.67 6.71
N GLN A 192 0.15 20.64 5.84
CA GLN A 192 -1.21 20.95 5.37
C GLN A 192 -1.79 19.80 4.55
N THR A 193 -0.97 19.21 3.67
CA THR A 193 -1.39 18.09 2.81
C THR A 193 -1.81 16.89 3.64
N LEU A 194 -0.95 16.43 4.54
CA LEU A 194 -1.23 15.25 5.35
C LEU A 194 -2.33 15.50 6.38
N LYS A 195 -2.42 16.71 6.96
CA LYS A 195 -3.54 17.05 7.84
C LYS A 195 -4.86 17.01 7.07
N LYS A 196 -4.95 17.71 5.93
CA LYS A 196 -6.18 17.80 5.11
C LYS A 196 -6.61 16.45 4.57
N LYS A 197 -5.66 15.58 4.21
CA LYS A 197 -5.93 14.26 3.62
C LYS A 197 -6.03 13.14 4.65
N SER A 198 -5.78 13.40 5.93
CA SER A 198 -5.86 12.36 6.95
C SER A 198 -7.31 12.05 7.31
N PRO A 199 -7.72 10.77 7.30
CA PRO A 199 -9.05 10.37 7.76
C PRO A 199 -9.16 10.34 9.30
N PHE A 200 -8.09 10.67 10.02
CA PHE A 200 -8.01 10.49 11.48
C PHE A 200 -8.28 11.76 12.29
N GLU A 201 -8.56 12.90 11.66
CA GLU A 201 -8.71 14.18 12.38
C GLU A 201 -9.79 14.10 13.47
N ALA A 202 -10.98 13.56 13.16
CA ALA A 202 -12.07 13.43 14.12
C ALA A 202 -11.69 12.52 15.31
N ILE A 203 -10.99 11.41 15.04
CA ILE A 203 -10.49 10.48 16.07
C ILE A 203 -9.55 11.23 17.02
N PHE A 204 -8.61 12.00 16.48
CA PHE A 204 -7.62 12.68 17.30
C PHE A 204 -8.18 13.88 18.05
N ILE A 205 -9.19 14.59 17.53
CA ILE A 205 -9.92 15.61 18.29
C ILE A 205 -10.48 15.00 19.58
N GLN A 206 -11.14 13.84 19.50
CA GLN A 206 -11.68 13.15 20.68
C GLN A 206 -10.58 12.64 21.62
N LYS A 207 -9.48 12.11 21.08
CA LYS A 207 -8.38 11.61 21.91
C LYS A 207 -7.63 12.73 22.64
N ARG A 208 -7.58 13.94 22.08
CA ARG A 208 -7.00 15.12 22.75
C ARG A 208 -7.78 15.56 23.98
N GLU A 209 -9.07 15.22 24.10
CA GLU A 209 -9.85 15.48 25.31
C GLU A 209 -9.53 14.50 26.45
N GLN A 210 -8.88 13.36 26.14
CA GLN A 210 -8.60 12.28 27.09
C GLN A 210 -7.17 12.31 27.64
N PHE A 211 -6.23 12.93 26.92
CA PHE A 211 -4.80 12.85 27.22
C PHE A 211 -4.14 14.23 27.08
N ASP A 212 -3.20 14.53 27.98
CA ASP A 212 -2.40 15.76 27.96
C ASP A 212 -1.51 15.81 26.72
N HIS A 213 -0.97 14.64 26.35
CA HIS A 213 -0.15 14.45 25.16
C HIS A 213 -0.53 13.18 24.40
N LEU A 214 -0.29 13.20 23.10
CA LEU A 214 -0.40 12.02 22.24
C LEU A 214 0.97 11.73 21.61
N VAL A 215 1.42 10.49 21.71
CA VAL A 215 2.74 10.08 21.21
C VAL A 215 2.58 8.86 20.31
N LEU A 216 3.09 8.97 19.08
CA LEU A 216 3.09 7.87 18.12
C LEU A 216 4.18 6.85 18.48
N LEU A 217 3.80 5.59 18.51
CA LEU A 217 4.68 4.43 18.66
C LEU A 217 4.54 3.54 17.41
N PRO A 218 5.37 3.77 16.38
CA PRO A 218 5.40 2.92 15.21
C PRO A 218 6.11 1.61 15.54
N LEU A 219 5.37 0.50 15.50
CA LEU A 219 5.94 -0.83 15.62
C LEU A 219 6.58 -1.26 14.29
N GLN A 220 7.70 -1.95 14.40
CA GLN A 220 8.56 -2.36 13.28
C GLN A 220 8.56 -3.89 13.13
N PHE A 221 9.55 -4.46 12.43
CA PHE A 221 9.67 -5.92 12.32
C PHE A 221 10.45 -6.49 13.51
N SER A 222 10.07 -7.69 13.97
CA SER A 222 10.94 -8.51 14.84
C SER A 222 11.78 -9.45 13.97
N ARG A 223 12.82 -10.06 14.55
CA ARG A 223 13.74 -10.96 13.84
C ARG A 223 14.45 -10.26 12.67
N TYR A 224 14.77 -8.99 12.85
CA TYR A 224 15.47 -8.15 11.87
C TYR A 224 16.48 -7.25 12.58
N TYR A 225 17.73 -7.26 12.11
CA TYR A 225 18.85 -6.63 12.82
C TYR A 225 18.63 -5.13 13.07
N LEU A 226 17.90 -4.44 12.17
CA LEU A 226 17.56 -3.01 12.36
C LEU A 226 16.58 -2.74 13.50
N PHE A 227 16.02 -3.76 14.14
CA PHE A 227 15.30 -3.63 15.39
C PHE A 227 16.02 -4.39 16.49
N ASP A 228 16.22 -5.70 16.32
CA ASP A 228 16.69 -6.63 17.36
C ASP A 228 18.10 -6.29 17.91
N ASP A 229 18.96 -5.61 17.13
CA ASP A 229 20.29 -5.19 17.60
C ASP A 229 20.25 -3.90 18.42
N LEU A 230 19.23 -3.08 18.17
CA LEU A 230 19.16 -1.71 18.67
C LEU A 230 18.47 -1.63 20.03
N VAL A 231 17.73 -2.67 20.41
CA VAL A 231 16.96 -2.74 21.65
C VAL A 231 17.08 -4.12 22.32
N PRO A 232 16.83 -4.22 23.64
CA PRO A 232 16.91 -5.51 24.35
C PRO A 232 15.68 -6.42 24.12
N PHE A 233 14.64 -5.94 23.45
CA PHE A 233 13.36 -6.65 23.28
C PHE A 233 13.47 -7.74 22.21
N LYS A 234 12.81 -8.88 22.44
CA LYS A 234 12.76 -10.00 21.48
C LYS A 234 11.56 -9.94 20.55
N SER A 235 10.61 -9.06 20.83
CA SER A 235 9.43 -8.85 20.00
C SER A 235 8.92 -7.42 20.07
N GLN A 236 8.13 -7.03 19.08
CA GLN A 236 7.38 -5.76 19.11
C GLN A 236 6.35 -5.72 20.24
N TYR A 237 5.82 -6.87 20.67
CA TYR A 237 4.93 -6.95 21.83
C TYR A 237 5.65 -6.53 23.11
N GLU A 238 6.84 -7.10 23.37
CA GLU A 238 7.66 -6.73 24.54
C GLU A 238 8.05 -5.24 24.51
N TYR A 239 8.41 -4.74 23.34
CA TYR A 239 8.69 -3.31 23.14
C TYR A 239 7.48 -2.43 23.46
N CYS A 240 6.30 -2.79 22.94
CA CYS A 240 5.06 -2.07 23.20
C CYS A 240 4.71 -2.07 24.70
N VAL A 241 4.77 -3.23 25.36
CA VAL A 241 4.54 -3.37 26.79
C VAL A 241 5.53 -2.54 27.60
N TYR A 242 6.81 -2.56 27.25
CA TYR A 242 7.82 -1.74 27.91
C TYR A 242 7.48 -0.25 27.83
N VAL A 243 7.08 0.26 26.67
CA VAL A 243 6.67 1.66 26.53
C VAL A 243 5.43 1.94 27.37
N LEU A 244 4.41 1.08 27.33
CA LEU A 244 3.17 1.27 28.08
C LEU A 244 3.38 1.22 29.61
N ASP A 245 4.29 0.39 30.10
CA ASP A 245 4.65 0.29 31.52
C ASP A 245 5.46 1.51 32.03
N ASN A 246 6.19 2.20 31.14
CA ASN A 246 7.11 3.28 31.50
C ASN A 246 6.62 4.68 31.11
N VAL A 247 5.50 4.79 30.39
CA VAL A 247 4.88 6.07 30.06
C VAL A 247 3.66 6.33 30.96
N PRO A 248 3.57 7.50 31.61
CA PRO A 248 2.40 7.92 32.39
C PRO A 248 1.08 7.81 31.64
N SER A 249 0.00 7.41 32.33
CA SER A 249 -1.31 7.15 31.73
C SER A 249 -2.06 8.39 31.23
N ASN A 250 -1.60 9.60 31.57
CA ASN A 250 -2.08 10.86 30.99
C ASN A 250 -1.53 11.12 29.58
N ILE A 251 -0.55 10.33 29.12
CA ILE A 251 -0.01 10.39 27.76
C ILE A 251 -0.59 9.23 26.94
N GLY A 252 -1.39 9.55 25.92
CA GLY A 252 -1.92 8.56 25.01
C GLY A 252 -0.85 8.01 24.06
N ILE A 253 -0.63 6.70 24.09
CA ILE A 253 0.30 5.99 23.21
C ILE A 253 -0.46 5.47 21.99
N VAL A 254 -0.24 6.14 20.86
CA VAL A 254 -0.86 5.83 19.58
C VAL A 254 -0.01 4.80 18.86
N VAL A 255 -0.47 3.55 18.83
CA VAL A 255 0.28 2.44 18.25
C VAL A 255 -0.15 2.22 16.81
N ASN A 256 0.82 2.23 15.89
CA ASN A 256 0.61 1.85 14.50
C ASN A 256 1.52 0.68 14.13
N MET A 257 1.00 -0.24 13.30
CA MET A 257 1.77 -1.36 12.75
C MET A 257 2.00 -1.15 11.25
N HIS A 258 2.94 -1.91 10.67
CA HIS A 258 3.06 -1.96 9.22
C HIS A 258 1.88 -2.79 8.67
N PRO A 259 1.13 -2.29 7.67
CA PRO A 259 -0.09 -2.94 7.22
C PRO A 259 0.14 -4.34 6.63
N GLU A 260 1.25 -4.56 5.93
CA GLU A 260 1.63 -5.86 5.36
C GLU A 260 2.24 -6.83 6.40
N TYR A 261 2.60 -6.34 7.59
CA TYR A 261 3.31 -7.13 8.60
C TYR A 261 2.78 -6.78 9.99
N PRO A 262 1.53 -7.16 10.31
CA PRO A 262 0.99 -6.97 11.65
C PRO A 262 1.84 -7.74 12.68
N VAL A 263 2.20 -7.07 13.76
CA VAL A 263 3.13 -7.59 14.78
C VAL A 263 2.48 -7.80 16.15
N LEU A 264 1.24 -7.34 16.33
CA LEU A 264 0.40 -7.65 17.47
C LEU A 264 -0.78 -8.49 16.99
N SER A 265 -1.09 -9.57 17.71
CA SER A 265 -2.31 -10.35 17.47
C SER A 265 -3.54 -9.62 17.99
N GLU A 266 -4.73 -10.00 17.52
CA GLU A 266 -5.99 -9.46 18.05
C GLU A 266 -6.15 -9.69 19.57
N ASP A 267 -5.73 -10.85 20.07
CA ASP A 267 -5.77 -11.15 21.51
C ASP A 267 -4.80 -10.26 22.29
N ALA A 268 -3.62 -9.98 21.73
CA ALA A 268 -2.69 -9.03 22.32
C ALA A 268 -3.31 -7.62 22.35
N ILE A 269 -3.93 -7.16 21.27
CA ILE A 269 -4.60 -5.86 21.21
C ILE A 269 -5.72 -5.77 22.25
N LYS A 270 -6.61 -6.77 22.32
CA LYS A 270 -7.71 -6.83 23.30
C LYS A 270 -7.18 -6.77 24.74
N PHE A 271 -6.13 -7.54 25.03
CA PHE A 271 -5.51 -7.54 26.35
C PHE A 271 -4.86 -6.18 26.69
N LEU A 272 -4.13 -5.58 25.75
CA LEU A 272 -3.46 -4.30 25.95
C LEU A 272 -4.47 -3.16 26.13
N GLN A 273 -5.57 -3.14 25.36
CA GLN A 273 -6.67 -2.18 25.52
C GLN A 273 -7.34 -2.30 26.89
N TRP A 274 -7.53 -3.52 27.41
CA TRP A 274 -8.08 -3.74 28.73
C TRP A 274 -7.12 -3.30 29.86
N LYS A 275 -5.81 -3.62 29.72
CA LYS A 275 -4.81 -3.39 30.78
C LYS A 275 -4.33 -1.94 30.84
N TYR A 276 -4.16 -1.28 29.69
CA TYR A 276 -3.55 0.05 29.59
C TYR A 276 -4.54 1.06 29.01
N PRO A 277 -5.18 1.90 29.85
CA PRO A 277 -6.16 2.88 29.38
C PRO A 277 -5.62 3.89 28.36
N HIS A 278 -4.30 4.11 28.37
CA HIS A 278 -3.59 5.00 27.46
C HIS A 278 -3.07 4.32 26.19
N PHE A 279 -3.34 3.02 25.99
CA PHE A 279 -3.04 2.34 24.73
C PHE A 279 -4.10 2.65 23.67
N ILE A 280 -3.69 3.27 22.57
CA ILE A 280 -4.54 3.65 21.45
C ILE A 280 -4.10 2.86 20.21
N SER A 281 -4.77 1.74 19.97
CA SER A 281 -4.66 0.96 18.73
C SER A 281 -6.06 0.76 18.18
N LEU A 282 -6.32 1.36 17.01
CA LEU A 282 -7.63 1.39 16.37
C LEU A 282 -7.57 0.65 15.01
N GLN A 283 -8.65 -0.04 14.63
CA GLN A 283 -8.68 -0.80 13.39
C GLN A 283 -8.58 0.12 12.15
N GLU A 284 -9.08 1.34 12.27
CA GLU A 284 -9.01 2.42 11.30
C GLU A 284 -7.56 2.75 10.90
N PHE A 285 -6.58 2.54 11.79
CA PHE A 285 -5.18 2.74 11.43
C PHE A 285 -4.64 1.70 10.45
N ASN A 286 -5.29 0.54 10.36
CA ASN A 286 -4.89 -0.54 9.47
C ASN A 286 -5.58 -0.45 8.10
N THR A 287 -6.58 0.42 7.94
CA THR A 287 -7.24 0.63 6.64
C THR A 287 -6.46 1.55 5.73
N ILE A 288 -5.47 2.30 6.24
CA ILE A 288 -4.66 3.26 5.48
C ILE A 288 -3.23 2.76 5.32
N TYR A 289 -2.78 2.67 4.07
CA TYR A 289 -1.40 2.33 3.76
C TYR A 289 -0.48 3.44 4.25
N ALA A 290 0.58 3.07 4.96
CA ALA A 290 1.48 4.00 5.63
C ALA A 290 0.76 4.95 6.63
N SER A 291 -0.29 4.48 7.32
CA SER A 291 -1.11 5.28 8.26
C SER A 291 -0.35 6.15 9.25
N GLY A 292 0.83 5.73 9.71
CA GLY A 292 1.68 6.51 10.61
C GLY A 292 1.96 7.94 10.14
N GLN A 293 2.12 8.17 8.84
CA GLN A 293 2.36 9.52 8.31
C GLN A 293 1.11 10.41 8.37
N PHE A 294 -0.09 9.83 8.32
CA PHE A 294 -1.37 10.53 8.47
C PHE A 294 -1.75 10.72 9.95
N ILE A 295 -1.06 10.04 10.86
CA ILE A 295 -1.17 10.23 12.32
C ILE A 295 -0.24 11.35 12.80
N LEU A 296 0.95 11.49 12.20
CA LEU A 296 1.95 12.51 12.56
C LEU A 296 1.41 13.94 12.76
N PRO A 297 0.47 14.46 11.94
CA PRO A 297 -0.06 15.81 12.14
C PRO A 297 -0.69 16.03 13.53
N PHE A 298 -1.24 14.97 14.13
CA PHE A 298 -2.11 15.05 15.31
C PHE A 298 -1.46 14.67 16.63
N VAL A 299 -0.23 14.16 16.61
CA VAL A 299 0.55 13.77 17.81
C VAL A 299 1.56 14.86 18.21
N ASP A 300 2.14 14.78 19.39
CA ASP A 300 3.17 15.71 19.91
C ASP A 300 4.58 15.19 19.70
N GLY A 301 4.73 13.87 19.58
CA GLY A 301 6.01 13.22 19.42
C GLY A 301 5.92 11.80 18.89
N VAL A 302 7.09 11.23 18.66
CA VAL A 302 7.28 9.85 18.21
C VAL A 302 8.27 9.16 19.15
N ILE A 303 7.92 7.99 19.67
CA ILE A 303 8.86 7.06 20.31
C ILE A 303 9.27 6.04 19.26
N THR A 304 10.56 5.92 18.96
CA THR A 304 11.07 5.12 17.83
C THR A 304 12.26 4.25 18.22
N VAL A 305 12.56 3.25 17.39
CA VAL A 305 13.85 2.55 17.40
C VAL A 305 14.62 2.90 16.12
N SER A 306 14.08 2.56 14.95
CA SER A 306 14.71 2.81 13.64
C SER A 306 13.70 3.11 12.53
N SER A 307 12.45 3.44 12.89
CA SER A 307 11.40 3.78 11.92
C SER A 307 11.66 5.12 11.24
N SER A 308 11.49 5.18 9.91
CA SER A 308 11.60 6.42 9.12
C SER A 308 10.54 7.48 9.51
N LEU A 309 9.48 7.11 10.24
CA LEU A 309 8.54 8.07 10.81
C LEU A 309 9.23 9.04 11.79
N ALA A 310 10.36 8.67 12.38
CA ALA A 310 11.18 9.58 13.17
C ALA A 310 11.86 10.67 12.33
N LEU A 311 12.26 10.33 11.10
CA LEU A 311 12.77 11.31 10.13
C LEU A 311 11.62 12.21 9.65
N GLN A 312 10.44 11.64 9.36
CA GLN A 312 9.28 12.43 8.94
C GLN A 312 8.77 13.36 10.04
N ALA A 313 8.87 12.96 11.32
CA ALA A 313 8.45 13.76 12.47
C ALA A 313 9.10 15.16 12.51
N ILE A 314 10.31 15.32 11.98
CA ILE A 314 11.00 16.62 11.96
C ILE A 314 10.42 17.59 10.91
N LEU A 315 9.69 17.10 9.90
CA LEU A 315 8.91 17.97 8.99
C LEU A 315 7.74 18.64 9.70
N PHE A 316 7.31 18.06 10.82
CA PHE A 316 6.16 18.48 11.61
C PHE A 316 6.55 19.14 12.93
N ASP A 317 7.85 19.42 13.10
CA ASP A 317 8.41 19.94 14.35
C ASP A 317 7.97 19.14 15.57
N LYS A 318 7.94 17.80 15.45
CA LYS A 318 7.54 16.91 16.55
C LYS A 318 8.74 16.49 17.39
N LYS A 319 8.44 16.10 18.63
CA LYS A 319 9.41 15.48 19.53
C LYS A 319 9.83 14.12 19.00
N VAL A 320 11.12 13.83 19.03
CA VAL A 320 11.63 12.49 18.71
C VAL A 320 12.30 11.90 19.93
N ILE A 321 11.78 10.77 20.39
CA ILE A 321 12.31 10.00 21.52
C ILE A 321 12.80 8.67 20.94
N THR A 322 14.11 8.45 20.93
CA THR A 322 14.67 7.20 20.39
C THR A 322 15.06 6.25 21.52
N LEU A 323 14.62 5.00 21.42
CA LEU A 323 15.06 3.90 22.29
C LEU A 323 16.09 3.01 21.60
N GLY A 324 16.36 3.27 20.31
CA GLY A 324 17.40 2.57 19.55
C GLY A 324 18.79 2.99 19.99
N LYS A 325 19.69 2.02 20.13
CA LYS A 325 21.11 2.25 20.41
C LYS A 325 21.74 3.05 19.26
N LYS A 326 22.15 4.30 19.55
CA LYS A 326 22.76 5.28 18.61
C LYS A 326 21.87 5.72 17.44
N CYS A 327 20.93 4.91 16.98
CA CYS A 327 20.04 5.26 15.88
C CYS A 327 19.21 6.51 16.21
N PHE A 328 19.26 7.50 15.30
CA PHE A 328 18.60 8.81 15.41
C PHE A 328 19.04 9.68 16.60
N HIS A 329 20.15 9.38 17.28
CA HIS A 329 20.68 10.21 18.37
C HIS A 329 21.04 11.63 17.90
N TYR A 330 21.31 11.81 16.60
CA TYR A 330 21.58 13.11 16.01
C TYR A 330 20.36 14.03 15.91
N LEU A 331 19.12 13.51 15.96
CA LEU A 331 17.90 14.31 15.87
C LEU A 331 16.96 14.19 17.10
N ALA A 332 17.33 13.35 18.07
CA ALA A 332 16.49 13.04 19.21
C ALA A 332 16.37 14.19 20.25
N ASP A 333 15.17 14.41 20.74
CA ASP A 333 14.87 15.24 21.91
C ASP A 333 15.25 14.51 23.21
N SER A 334 14.96 13.19 23.29
CA SER A 334 15.39 12.28 24.36
C SER A 334 15.83 10.93 23.79
N ILE A 335 16.70 10.24 24.54
CA ILE A 335 17.22 8.89 24.22
C ILE A 335 16.70 7.80 25.18
N ASN A 336 15.72 8.14 26.02
CA ASN A 336 15.03 7.23 26.94
C ASN A 336 13.63 7.79 27.27
N LEU A 337 12.86 7.04 28.06
CA LEU A 337 11.52 7.44 28.50
C LEU A 337 11.52 8.24 29.82
N ASP A 338 12.69 8.44 30.44
CA ASP A 338 12.79 9.12 31.73
C ASP A 338 12.32 10.58 31.59
N ASN A 339 11.37 10.99 32.43
CA ASN A 339 10.77 12.33 32.39
C ASN A 339 10.19 12.70 31.01
N ILE A 340 9.51 11.75 30.34
CA ILE A 340 8.86 11.97 29.05
C ILE A 340 7.94 13.21 29.05
N GLU A 341 7.16 13.44 30.11
CA GLU A 341 6.31 14.63 30.25
C GLU A 341 7.11 15.94 30.11
N LYS A 342 8.27 16.01 30.77
CA LYS A 342 9.18 17.15 30.64
C LYS A 342 9.67 17.29 29.20
N THR A 343 10.07 16.19 28.57
CA THR A 343 10.54 16.20 27.18
C THR A 343 9.47 16.75 26.21
N LEU A 344 8.22 16.34 26.39
CA LEU A 344 7.08 16.77 25.59
C LEU A 344 6.69 18.23 25.85
N SER A 345 6.83 18.71 27.09
CA SER A 345 6.53 20.10 27.46
C SER A 345 7.56 21.15 26.98
N LEU A 346 8.81 20.73 26.74
CA LEU A 346 9.87 21.65 26.33
C LEU A 346 9.72 22.06 24.85
N PRO A 347 10.23 23.24 24.43
CA PRO A 347 10.32 23.59 23.02
C PRO A 347 11.07 22.51 22.22
N VAL A 348 10.64 22.29 20.98
CA VAL A 348 11.26 21.30 20.08
C VAL A 348 12.64 21.83 19.69
N LYS A 349 13.65 20.94 19.68
CA LYS A 349 14.99 21.31 19.21
C LYS A 349 14.91 21.72 17.73
N ASN A 350 15.61 22.78 17.33
CA ASN A 350 15.73 23.13 15.92
C ASN A 350 16.49 22.01 15.19
N LYS A 351 15.88 21.44 14.16
CA LYS A 351 16.43 20.35 13.33
C LYS A 351 16.52 20.76 11.86
N ASP A 352 16.40 22.05 11.56
CA ASP A 352 16.29 22.58 10.20
C ASP A 352 17.56 22.32 9.39
N ALA A 353 18.74 22.52 10.00
CA ALA A 353 20.02 22.21 9.37
C ALA A 353 20.12 20.73 8.96
N ILE A 354 19.67 19.83 9.84
CA ILE A 354 19.66 18.38 9.58
C ILE A 354 18.68 18.06 8.45
N LEU A 355 17.43 18.55 8.55
CA LEU A 355 16.39 18.31 7.57
C LEU A 355 16.78 18.88 6.19
N TYR A 356 17.29 20.10 6.14
CA TYR A 356 17.78 20.72 4.92
C TYR A 356 18.92 19.89 4.30
N TYR A 357 19.88 19.41 5.09
CA TYR A 357 20.95 18.55 4.58
C TYR A 357 20.39 17.23 4.03
N ILE A 358 19.45 16.59 4.73
CA ILE A 358 18.77 15.39 4.26
C ILE A 358 18.14 15.65 2.88
N LEU A 359 17.31 16.68 2.75
CA LEU A 359 16.53 16.95 1.55
C LEU A 359 17.38 17.37 0.34
N THR A 360 18.54 18.01 0.57
CA THR A 360 19.34 18.62 -0.52
C THR A 360 20.56 17.80 -0.94
N ARG A 361 20.97 16.81 -0.14
CA ARG A 361 22.24 16.07 -0.34
C ARG A 361 22.10 14.56 -0.16
N TYR A 362 21.21 14.11 0.71
CA TYR A 362 21.19 12.71 1.16
C TYR A 362 19.99 11.90 0.65
N ALA A 363 18.80 12.52 0.58
CA ALA A 363 17.57 11.90 0.10
C ALA A 363 17.46 12.01 -1.43
N ILE A 364 18.14 11.10 -2.13
CA ILE A 364 18.21 11.02 -3.58
C ILE A 364 16.87 10.50 -4.13
N THR A 365 16.13 11.35 -4.85
CA THR A 365 14.85 10.97 -5.50
C THR A 365 15.10 10.33 -6.87
N PRO A 366 14.09 9.67 -7.50
CA PRO A 366 14.21 9.15 -8.86
C PRO A 366 14.70 10.18 -9.90
N LYS A 367 14.41 11.48 -9.69
CA LYS A 367 14.90 12.57 -10.54
C LYS A 367 16.43 12.56 -10.68
N TYR A 368 17.15 12.17 -9.63
CA TYR A 368 18.61 12.15 -9.60
C TYR A 368 19.16 10.72 -9.73
N LEU A 369 18.57 9.75 -9.01
CA LEU A 369 19.05 8.37 -9.03
C LEU A 369 18.89 7.73 -10.42
N HIS A 370 17.89 8.15 -11.21
CA HIS A 370 17.66 7.65 -12.56
C HIS A 370 18.12 8.62 -13.66
N ASP A 371 18.88 9.67 -13.30
CA ASP A 371 19.55 10.54 -14.26
C ASP A 371 20.96 10.01 -14.57
N PRO A 372 21.25 9.61 -15.83
CA PRO A 372 22.53 8.99 -16.18
C PRO A 372 23.73 9.91 -15.99
N ILE A 373 23.57 11.21 -16.25
CA ILE A 373 24.66 12.19 -16.14
C ILE A 373 24.94 12.46 -14.67
N TRP A 374 23.89 12.70 -13.88
CA TRP A 374 24.02 12.99 -12.46
C TRP A 374 24.61 11.81 -11.70
N LEU A 375 24.06 10.60 -11.88
CA LEU A 375 24.50 9.41 -11.14
C LEU A 375 25.96 9.05 -11.47
N SER A 376 26.32 9.09 -12.76
CA SER A 376 27.70 8.84 -13.19
C SER A 376 28.67 9.86 -12.56
N LYS A 377 28.31 11.14 -12.57
CA LYS A 377 29.11 12.20 -11.94
C LYS A 377 29.22 12.00 -10.43
N PHE A 378 28.12 11.66 -9.75
CA PHE A 378 28.10 11.39 -8.32
C PHE A 378 29.05 10.25 -7.96
N LEU A 379 28.98 9.11 -8.66
CA LEU A 379 29.83 7.96 -8.37
C LEU A 379 31.31 8.24 -8.62
N ASN A 380 31.67 8.83 -9.75
CA ASN A 380 33.06 9.17 -10.07
C ASN A 380 33.64 10.15 -9.04
N LYS A 381 32.94 11.25 -8.76
CA LYS A 381 33.41 12.25 -7.80
C LYS A 381 33.50 11.69 -6.38
N SER A 382 32.55 10.85 -5.98
CA SER A 382 32.56 10.21 -4.66
C SER A 382 33.74 9.25 -4.51
N LEU A 383 34.03 8.48 -5.57
CA LEU A 383 35.18 7.57 -5.61
C LEU A 383 36.50 8.33 -5.54
N ASP A 384 36.63 9.43 -6.29
CA ASP A 384 37.82 10.28 -6.27
C ASP A 384 38.03 10.89 -4.87
N LYS A 385 36.99 11.49 -4.27
CA LYS A 385 37.05 12.03 -2.90
C LYS A 385 37.50 10.97 -1.89
N PHE A 386 36.92 9.77 -1.98
CA PHE A 386 37.27 8.65 -1.11
C PHE A 386 38.73 8.22 -1.28
N ARG A 387 39.23 8.12 -2.50
CA ARG A 387 40.62 7.71 -2.78
C ARG A 387 41.63 8.77 -2.36
N ASP A 388 41.28 10.05 -2.50
CA ASP A 388 42.16 11.16 -2.16
C ASP A 388 42.25 11.39 -0.64
N ASN A 389 41.12 11.37 0.07
CA ASN A 389 41.04 11.83 1.47
C ASN A 389 40.25 10.89 2.42
N GLY A 390 39.74 9.76 1.95
CA GLY A 390 38.77 8.96 2.70
C GLY A 390 37.41 9.63 2.79
N ILE A 391 36.63 9.28 3.82
CA ILE A 391 35.28 9.86 4.04
C ILE A 391 35.31 10.94 5.11
N ASP A 392 35.12 12.18 4.67
CA ASP A 392 34.97 13.39 5.49
C ASP A 392 33.58 14.04 5.34
N PHE A 393 33.36 15.18 6.01
CA PHE A 393 32.09 15.92 5.96
C PHE A 393 31.82 16.58 4.58
N GLY A 394 32.85 16.71 3.74
CA GLY A 394 32.76 17.25 2.38
C GLY A 394 32.36 16.21 1.33
N PHE A 395 32.02 14.98 1.75
CA PHE A 395 31.67 13.89 0.85
C PHE A 395 30.50 14.25 -0.08
N TYR A 396 29.38 14.73 0.48
CA TYR A 396 28.23 15.12 -0.32
C TYR A 396 28.31 16.55 -0.84
N ASP A 397 28.11 16.69 -2.15
CA ASP A 397 27.74 17.96 -2.75
C ASP A 397 26.21 18.11 -2.77
N ALA A 398 25.70 19.34 -2.92
CA ALA A 398 24.29 19.55 -3.20
C ALA A 398 23.91 18.82 -4.51
N MET A 399 22.74 18.16 -4.51
CA MET A 399 22.28 17.41 -5.69
C MET A 399 22.02 18.32 -6.89
N ASP A 400 21.55 19.55 -6.63
CA ASP A 400 21.12 20.57 -7.59
C ASP A 400 21.05 21.93 -6.85
N THR A 401 20.52 22.98 -7.47
CA THR A 401 20.19 24.23 -6.76
C THR A 401 19.05 24.02 -5.76
N ASP A 402 19.05 24.81 -4.69
CA ASP A 402 18.03 24.72 -3.65
C ASP A 402 16.61 24.87 -4.23
N GLU A 403 16.42 25.84 -5.12
CA GLU A 403 15.13 26.09 -5.77
C GLU A 403 14.64 24.87 -6.56
N ASN A 404 15.51 24.26 -7.38
CA ASN A 404 15.15 23.10 -8.21
C ASN A 404 14.80 21.87 -7.36
N ILE A 405 15.45 21.70 -6.21
CA ILE A 405 15.18 20.61 -5.29
C ILE A 405 13.81 20.81 -4.65
N PHE A 406 13.58 21.97 -4.03
CA PHE A 406 12.33 22.23 -3.32
C PHE A 406 11.12 22.36 -4.26
N GLU A 407 11.30 22.87 -5.49
CA GLU A 407 10.26 22.85 -6.52
C GLU A 407 9.88 21.41 -6.90
N HIS A 408 10.87 20.55 -7.14
CA HIS A 408 10.62 19.13 -7.45
C HIS A 408 9.90 18.42 -6.30
N LEU A 409 10.42 18.54 -5.07
CA LEU A 409 9.81 17.91 -3.90
C LEU A 409 8.36 18.38 -3.71
N SER A 410 8.11 19.68 -3.84
CA SER A 410 6.76 20.26 -3.68
C SER A 410 5.83 19.83 -4.80
N SER A 411 6.31 19.78 -6.04
CA SER A 411 5.53 19.33 -7.20
C SER A 411 5.05 17.88 -7.03
N VAL A 412 5.94 16.97 -6.61
CA VAL A 412 5.57 15.57 -6.38
C VAL A 412 4.56 15.44 -5.24
N VAL A 413 4.74 16.16 -4.12
CA VAL A 413 3.74 16.15 -3.03
C VAL A 413 2.38 16.63 -3.53
N ASN A 414 2.32 17.73 -4.29
CA ASN A 414 1.07 18.24 -4.85
C ASN A 414 0.39 17.24 -5.79
N GLU A 415 1.15 16.61 -6.68
CA GLU A 415 0.62 15.62 -7.63
C GLU A 415 0.10 14.37 -6.90
N GLN A 416 0.92 13.78 -6.03
CA GLN A 416 0.60 12.55 -5.32
C GLN A 416 -0.46 12.78 -4.23
N SER A 417 -0.66 14.03 -3.77
CA SER A 417 -1.74 14.37 -2.83
C SER A 417 -3.15 14.06 -3.37
N LYS A 418 -3.30 13.93 -4.70
CA LYS A 418 -4.56 13.64 -5.37
C LYS A 418 -5.04 12.21 -5.14
N VAL A 419 -4.11 11.27 -4.94
CA VAL A 419 -4.39 9.82 -4.85
C VAL A 419 -4.21 9.26 -3.45
N VAL A 420 -4.07 10.13 -2.45
CA VAL A 420 -3.93 9.77 -1.03
C VAL A 420 -5.14 10.25 -0.20
N PRO A 421 -5.46 9.57 0.91
CA PRO A 421 -4.77 8.41 1.48
C PRO A 421 -4.99 7.15 0.64
N GLN A 422 -3.96 6.31 0.54
CA GLN A 422 -4.11 4.98 -0.05
C GLN A 422 -4.68 4.04 0.99
N TYR A 423 -5.73 3.30 0.65
CA TYR A 423 -6.29 2.30 1.57
C TYR A 423 -5.56 0.97 1.39
N VAL A 424 -5.28 0.27 2.49
CA VAL A 424 -4.73 -1.10 2.48
C VAL A 424 -5.88 -2.00 2.04
N PHE A 425 -5.86 -2.42 0.78
CA PHE A 425 -7.02 -3.12 0.24
C PHE A 425 -7.10 -4.57 0.72
N GLY A 426 -8.01 -4.78 1.67
CA GLY A 426 -8.91 -5.94 1.65
C GLY A 426 -10.08 -5.68 0.70
N HIS A 427 -11.29 -6.03 1.10
CA HIS A 427 -12.52 -5.68 0.38
C HIS A 427 -12.76 -4.16 0.36
N PHE A 428 -13.12 -3.59 -0.79
CA PHE A 428 -13.45 -2.17 -0.93
C PHE A 428 -14.57 -1.93 -1.94
N THR A 429 -15.29 -0.83 -1.73
CA THR A 429 -16.19 -0.25 -2.73
C THR A 429 -15.49 0.91 -3.44
N GLN A 430 -15.77 1.12 -4.72
CA GLN A 430 -15.10 2.11 -5.53
C GLN A 430 -16.10 2.93 -6.33
N LEU A 431 -16.00 4.25 -6.27
CA LEU A 431 -16.75 5.16 -7.12
C LEU A 431 -15.84 5.68 -8.22
N PHE A 432 -16.14 5.36 -9.46
CA PHE A 432 -15.53 5.96 -10.64
C PHE A 432 -16.32 7.19 -11.07
N ILE A 433 -15.59 8.22 -11.46
CA ILE A 433 -16.13 9.53 -11.82
C ILE A 433 -15.67 9.85 -13.23
N ASP A 434 -16.60 9.94 -14.18
CA ASP A 434 -16.29 10.36 -15.54
C ASP A 434 -16.47 11.88 -15.66
N GLN A 435 -15.43 12.59 -16.09
CA GLN A 435 -15.45 14.05 -16.30
C GLN A 435 -15.36 14.45 -17.78
N GLY A 436 -15.44 13.48 -18.70
CA GLY A 436 -15.37 13.67 -20.16
C GLY A 436 -14.36 12.76 -20.87
N ASP A 437 -13.43 12.15 -20.13
CA ASP A 437 -12.39 11.27 -20.66
C ASP A 437 -12.72 9.77 -20.50
N GLY A 438 -13.91 9.46 -19.98
CA GLY A 438 -14.35 8.11 -19.66
C GLY A 438 -14.00 7.69 -18.22
N ILE A 439 -14.35 6.44 -17.90
CA ILE A 439 -14.08 5.82 -16.59
C ILE A 439 -12.63 5.35 -16.53
N SER A 440 -11.88 5.79 -15.52
CA SER A 440 -10.49 5.39 -15.29
C SER A 440 -10.18 5.17 -13.80
N GLU A 441 -9.21 4.32 -13.48
CA GLU A 441 -8.73 4.10 -12.11
C GLU A 441 -8.21 5.40 -11.47
N GLU A 442 -7.56 6.25 -12.27
CA GLU A 442 -7.01 7.54 -11.82
C GLU A 442 -8.09 8.49 -11.32
N ASN A 443 -9.32 8.38 -11.85
CA ASN A 443 -10.46 9.18 -11.42
C ASN A 443 -11.50 8.33 -10.67
N SER A 444 -11.04 7.71 -9.60
CA SER A 444 -11.89 6.94 -8.70
C SER A 444 -11.61 7.22 -7.24
N ILE A 445 -12.61 6.95 -6.40
CA ILE A 445 -12.52 7.05 -4.95
C ILE A 445 -12.80 5.67 -4.39
N LYS A 446 -11.88 5.09 -3.62
CA LYS A 446 -12.04 3.78 -2.96
C LYS A 446 -12.31 3.98 -1.48
N LEU A 447 -13.28 3.25 -0.94
CA LEU A 447 -13.60 3.22 0.49
C LEU A 447 -13.59 1.77 1.00
N PRO A 448 -13.01 1.51 2.18
CA PRO A 448 -12.86 0.15 2.71
C PRO A 448 -14.20 -0.42 3.14
N VAL A 449 -14.43 -1.71 2.87
CA VAL A 449 -15.63 -2.42 3.27
C VAL A 449 -15.32 -3.24 4.52
N ALA A 450 -16.11 -3.05 5.58
CA ALA A 450 -16.02 -3.87 6.78
C ALA A 450 -16.54 -5.28 6.49
N GLN A 451 -15.86 -6.31 6.99
CA GLN A 451 -16.25 -7.71 6.83
C GLN A 451 -17.31 -8.11 7.87
N ASN A 452 -18.47 -7.46 7.82
CA ASN A 452 -19.61 -7.79 8.66
C ASN A 452 -20.91 -7.61 7.85
N THR A 453 -22.02 -8.08 8.44
CA THR A 453 -23.35 -8.01 7.82
C THR A 453 -24.16 -6.79 8.30
N GLU A 454 -23.52 -5.79 8.88
CA GLU A 454 -24.18 -4.55 9.30
C GLU A 454 -24.32 -3.58 8.13
N ASN A 455 -25.21 -2.60 8.28
CA ASN A 455 -25.35 -1.53 7.29
C ASN A 455 -24.12 -0.63 7.36
N GLN A 456 -23.52 -0.38 6.20
CA GLN A 456 -22.33 0.44 6.05
C GLN A 456 -22.66 1.64 5.18
N GLU A 457 -22.41 2.83 5.71
CA GLU A 457 -22.58 4.10 4.99
C GLU A 457 -21.25 4.54 4.39
N PHE A 458 -21.25 4.76 3.08
CA PHE A 458 -20.11 5.24 2.31
C PHE A 458 -20.44 6.62 1.76
N THR A 459 -19.61 7.60 2.11
CA THR A 459 -19.72 8.98 1.60
C THR A 459 -18.51 9.29 0.74
N PHE A 460 -18.73 9.40 -0.56
CA PHE A 460 -17.72 9.79 -1.54
C PHE A 460 -17.75 11.30 -1.74
N ASP A 461 -16.64 11.99 -1.45
CA ASP A 461 -16.50 13.43 -1.63
C ASP A 461 -16.38 13.79 -3.13
N LEU A 462 -17.27 14.66 -3.61
CA LEU A 462 -17.32 15.14 -4.98
C LEU A 462 -17.00 16.63 -5.10
N THR A 463 -16.64 17.31 -3.99
CA THR A 463 -16.48 18.77 -3.94
C THR A 463 -15.36 19.31 -4.82
N ASP A 464 -14.36 18.51 -5.15
CA ASP A 464 -13.24 18.89 -6.03
C ASP A 464 -13.48 18.54 -7.51
N LYS A 465 -14.65 18.01 -7.87
CA LYS A 465 -15.00 17.57 -9.22
C LYS A 465 -15.77 18.66 -9.97
N GLN A 466 -15.10 19.31 -10.92
CA GLN A 466 -15.67 20.46 -11.67
C GLN A 466 -16.83 20.08 -12.61
N THR A 467 -16.73 18.92 -13.26
CA THR A 467 -17.73 18.38 -14.20
C THR A 467 -17.87 16.90 -13.96
N ILE A 468 -19.10 16.37 -13.89
CA ILE A 468 -19.37 14.92 -13.76
C ILE A 468 -20.37 14.55 -14.85
N LYS A 469 -19.94 13.70 -15.78
CA LYS A 469 -20.74 13.16 -16.88
C LYS A 469 -21.53 11.95 -16.45
N THR A 470 -20.86 11.02 -15.77
CA THR A 470 -21.49 9.83 -15.21
C THR A 470 -20.70 9.32 -14.01
N LEU A 471 -21.33 8.42 -13.26
CA LEU A 471 -20.75 7.71 -12.14
C LEU A 471 -20.85 6.21 -12.39
N ARG A 472 -19.87 5.45 -11.90
CA ARG A 472 -19.98 3.99 -11.76
C ARG A 472 -19.58 3.61 -10.34
N LEU A 473 -20.47 2.93 -9.63
CA LEU A 473 -20.20 2.39 -8.31
C LEU A 473 -19.88 0.91 -8.47
N ASP A 474 -18.72 0.51 -7.99
CA ASP A 474 -18.33 -0.89 -7.90
C ASP A 474 -18.51 -1.29 -6.42
N PRO A 475 -19.55 -2.07 -6.07
CA PRO A 475 -19.87 -2.35 -4.68
C PRO A 475 -18.78 -3.13 -3.94
N LEU A 476 -18.08 -4.02 -4.65
CA LEU A 476 -16.97 -4.80 -4.13
C LEU A 476 -15.98 -5.15 -5.24
N ASN A 477 -14.69 -5.16 -4.90
CA ASN A 477 -13.60 -5.67 -5.75
C ASN A 477 -13.51 -7.21 -5.81
N GLU A 478 -14.59 -7.90 -5.49
CA GLU A 478 -14.75 -9.36 -5.56
C GLU A 478 -16.25 -9.67 -5.75
N CYS A 479 -16.61 -10.94 -5.99
CA CYS A 479 -18.01 -11.36 -5.96
C CYS A 479 -18.69 -11.07 -4.61
N CYS A 480 -19.95 -10.63 -4.66
CA CYS A 480 -20.69 -10.21 -3.47
C CYS A 480 -22.21 -10.32 -3.63
N VAL A 481 -22.90 -10.46 -2.51
CA VAL A 481 -24.33 -10.22 -2.40
C VAL A 481 -24.53 -9.00 -1.50
N ILE A 482 -25.19 -7.98 -2.04
CA ILE A 482 -25.45 -6.73 -1.34
C ILE A 482 -26.94 -6.44 -1.26
N GLU A 483 -27.33 -5.68 -0.25
CA GLU A 483 -28.59 -4.97 -0.21
C GLU A 483 -28.37 -3.47 -0.18
N ILE A 484 -29.11 -2.73 -0.99
CA ILE A 484 -29.01 -1.28 -1.07
C ILE A 484 -30.15 -0.67 -0.26
N GLU A 485 -29.79 0.00 0.84
CA GLU A 485 -30.76 0.66 1.70
C GLU A 485 -31.06 2.09 1.23
N SER A 486 -30.03 2.81 0.79
CA SER A 486 -30.19 4.13 0.18
C SER A 486 -29.01 4.47 -0.73
N LEU A 487 -29.25 5.29 -1.75
CA LEU A 487 -28.24 5.74 -2.69
C LEU A 487 -28.65 7.10 -3.25
N HIS A 488 -27.95 8.16 -2.84
CA HIS A 488 -28.32 9.52 -3.19
C HIS A 488 -27.12 10.45 -3.37
N VAL A 489 -27.28 11.45 -4.23
CA VAL A 489 -26.33 12.56 -4.37
C VAL A 489 -26.78 13.71 -3.50
N LYS A 490 -25.88 14.24 -2.68
CA LYS A 490 -26.13 15.40 -1.83
C LYS A 490 -25.68 16.69 -2.52
N LYS A 491 -26.57 17.68 -2.56
CA LYS A 491 -26.34 19.03 -3.08
C LYS A 491 -26.82 20.06 -2.07
N ASN A 492 -25.91 20.69 -1.32
CA ASN A 492 -26.27 21.68 -0.32
C ASN A 492 -27.39 21.18 0.63
N ILE A 493 -28.64 21.63 0.43
CA ILE A 493 -29.83 21.27 1.23
C ILE A 493 -30.66 20.14 0.61
N ASP A 494 -30.43 19.79 -0.65
CA ASP A 494 -31.19 18.81 -1.41
C ASP A 494 -30.44 17.47 -1.52
N ALA A 495 -31.20 16.39 -1.59
CA ALA A 495 -30.70 15.04 -1.86
C ALA A 495 -31.49 14.45 -3.04
N ILE A 496 -30.78 13.91 -4.03
CA ILE A 496 -31.37 13.31 -5.22
C ILE A 496 -31.19 11.80 -5.14
N ASP A 497 -32.30 11.06 -5.09
CA ASP A 497 -32.30 9.60 -5.08
C ASP A 497 -31.87 9.05 -6.44
N LEU A 498 -30.84 8.19 -6.44
CA LEU A 498 -30.32 7.56 -7.64
C LEU A 498 -30.83 6.13 -7.85
N LEU A 499 -31.52 5.52 -6.88
CA LEU A 499 -32.02 4.14 -6.99
C LEU A 499 -32.83 3.86 -8.28
N PRO A 500 -33.71 4.77 -8.75
CA PRO A 500 -34.47 4.53 -9.99
C PRO A 500 -33.63 4.43 -11.26
N TYR A 501 -32.39 4.89 -11.21
CA TYR A 501 -31.48 5.01 -12.36
C TYR A 501 -30.37 3.95 -12.34
N VAL A 502 -30.42 3.04 -11.37
CA VAL A 502 -29.42 1.99 -11.18
C VAL A 502 -29.57 0.90 -12.25
N HIS A 503 -28.47 0.62 -12.91
CA HIS A 503 -28.24 -0.60 -13.66
C HIS A 503 -27.02 -1.31 -13.10
N SER A 504 -26.91 -2.61 -13.33
CA SER A 504 -25.79 -3.39 -12.82
C SER A 504 -25.52 -4.63 -13.67
N ASN A 505 -24.34 -5.21 -13.48
CA ASN A 505 -24.00 -6.54 -14.00
C ASN A 505 -24.33 -7.68 -13.02
N ALA A 506 -25.17 -7.43 -12.00
CA ALA A 506 -25.65 -8.47 -11.11
C ALA A 506 -26.42 -9.53 -11.90
N GLU A 507 -26.13 -10.81 -11.64
CA GLU A 507 -26.80 -11.93 -12.31
C GLU A 507 -28.23 -12.14 -11.81
N ILE A 508 -28.47 -11.81 -10.53
CA ILE A 508 -29.77 -11.95 -9.88
C ILE A 508 -30.08 -10.64 -9.17
N HIS A 509 -31.33 -10.20 -9.30
CA HIS A 509 -31.83 -8.99 -8.67
C HIS A 509 -33.24 -9.22 -8.11
N HIS A 510 -33.39 -9.07 -6.79
CA HIS A 510 -34.65 -9.27 -6.08
C HIS A 510 -34.88 -8.14 -5.08
N GLY A 511 -35.79 -7.22 -5.39
CA GLY A 511 -36.11 -6.11 -4.50
C GLY A 511 -34.91 -5.19 -4.28
N LYS A 512 -34.31 -5.24 -3.09
CA LYS A 512 -33.09 -4.49 -2.73
C LYS A 512 -31.80 -5.28 -2.90
N SER A 513 -31.89 -6.58 -3.17
CA SER A 513 -30.76 -7.50 -3.17
C SER A 513 -30.17 -7.68 -4.57
N TYR A 514 -28.85 -7.54 -4.68
CA TYR A 514 -28.08 -7.71 -5.91
C TYR A 514 -27.02 -8.79 -5.71
N PHE A 515 -26.96 -9.73 -6.65
CA PHE A 515 -26.08 -10.90 -6.59
C PHE A 515 -25.04 -10.81 -7.72
N PHE A 516 -23.80 -10.51 -7.34
CA PHE A 516 -22.67 -10.41 -8.25
C PHE A 516 -21.82 -11.67 -8.14
N THR A 517 -21.59 -12.35 -9.26
CA THR A 517 -20.80 -13.59 -9.31
C THR A 517 -19.41 -13.40 -9.91
N THR A 518 -19.10 -12.19 -10.38
CA THR A 518 -17.81 -11.80 -10.92
C THR A 518 -17.02 -11.01 -9.89
N ASP A 519 -15.69 -10.98 -10.03
CA ASP A 519 -14.81 -10.14 -9.20
C ASP A 519 -14.81 -8.66 -9.62
N ASP A 520 -15.75 -8.29 -10.48
CA ASP A 520 -15.91 -6.98 -11.08
C ASP A 520 -17.38 -6.59 -10.94
N SER A 521 -17.83 -6.39 -9.70
CA SER A 521 -19.21 -5.99 -9.43
C SER A 521 -19.38 -4.52 -9.83
N GLN A 522 -20.32 -4.25 -10.74
CA GLN A 522 -20.48 -2.92 -11.33
C GLN A 522 -21.92 -2.47 -11.29
N MET A 523 -22.10 -1.22 -10.87
CA MET A 523 -23.35 -0.48 -10.95
C MET A 523 -23.12 0.82 -11.70
N TYR A 524 -23.94 1.08 -12.71
CA TYR A 524 -23.86 2.28 -13.53
C TYR A 524 -25.21 2.98 -13.53
N PHE A 525 -25.15 4.31 -13.59
CA PHE A 525 -26.35 5.13 -13.57
C PHE A 525 -26.68 5.59 -14.98
N SER A 526 -27.90 5.33 -15.43
CA SER A 526 -28.35 5.72 -16.77
C SER A 526 -29.69 6.45 -16.72
N GLY A 527 -29.94 7.33 -17.71
CA GLY A 527 -31.15 8.15 -17.73
C GLY A 527 -31.14 9.35 -16.78
N ILE A 528 -29.94 9.75 -16.31
CA ILE A 528 -29.71 10.93 -15.47
C ILE A 528 -29.18 12.08 -16.34
N ASP A 529 -29.73 13.27 -16.15
CA ASP A 529 -29.21 14.49 -16.80
C ASP A 529 -27.95 14.99 -16.09
N GLU A 530 -26.95 15.49 -16.84
CA GLU A 530 -25.68 15.97 -16.28
C GLU A 530 -25.87 17.09 -15.22
N SER A 531 -26.93 17.90 -15.33
CA SER A 531 -27.28 18.90 -14.32
C SER A 531 -27.57 18.29 -12.95
N THR A 532 -27.85 16.99 -12.88
CA THR A 532 -28.00 16.21 -11.63
C THR A 532 -26.71 16.15 -10.82
N PHE A 533 -25.54 16.37 -11.42
CA PHE A 533 -24.27 16.38 -10.70
C PHE A 533 -23.66 17.79 -10.54
N GLU A 534 -24.25 18.82 -11.15
CA GLU A 534 -23.82 20.19 -10.92
C GLU A 534 -23.89 20.55 -9.43
N ASN A 535 -22.75 21.00 -8.88
CA ASN A 535 -22.56 21.33 -7.47
C ASN A 535 -22.81 20.15 -6.50
N ALA A 536 -22.61 18.90 -6.95
CA ALA A 536 -22.63 17.75 -6.08
C ALA A 536 -21.54 17.87 -5.01
N GLN A 537 -21.93 17.68 -3.74
CA GLN A 537 -20.98 17.67 -2.62
C GLN A 537 -20.50 16.25 -2.35
N SER A 538 -21.41 15.28 -2.41
CA SER A 538 -21.07 13.89 -2.15
C SER A 538 -22.06 12.92 -2.78
N LEU A 539 -21.60 11.69 -3.05
CA LEU A 539 -22.46 10.52 -3.22
C LEU A 539 -22.50 9.77 -1.89
N VAL A 540 -23.70 9.50 -1.38
CA VAL A 540 -23.91 8.71 -0.15
C VAL A 540 -24.62 7.43 -0.52
N VAL A 541 -24.03 6.30 -0.14
CA VAL A 541 -24.63 4.97 -0.33
C VAL A 541 -24.60 4.19 0.97
N VAL A 542 -25.73 3.55 1.31
CA VAL A 542 -25.83 2.65 2.45
C VAL A 542 -26.03 1.24 1.93
N LEU A 543 -25.02 0.39 2.11
CA LEU A 543 -25.00 -0.99 1.65
C LEU A 543 -24.96 -1.95 2.84
N ARG A 544 -25.58 -3.10 2.68
CA ARG A 544 -25.38 -4.26 3.57
C ARG A 544 -24.77 -5.40 2.77
N TYR A 545 -23.58 -5.85 3.15
CA TYR A 545 -22.93 -7.02 2.55
C TYR A 545 -23.45 -8.28 3.24
N THR A 546 -24.33 -9.02 2.58
CA THR A 546 -24.87 -10.27 3.16
C THR A 546 -23.89 -11.42 2.97
N HIS A 547 -23.19 -11.45 1.83
CA HIS A 547 -22.16 -12.43 1.52
C HIS A 547 -21.06 -11.80 0.66
N VAL A 548 -19.81 -12.23 0.85
CA VAL A 548 -18.64 -11.79 0.08
C VAL A 548 -17.84 -13.01 -0.38
N ALA A 549 -17.07 -12.87 -1.45
CA ALA A 549 -16.15 -13.90 -1.94
C ALA A 549 -16.84 -15.25 -2.17
N LYS A 550 -16.21 -16.35 -1.73
CA LYS A 550 -16.70 -17.73 -1.88
C LYS A 550 -18.11 -17.94 -1.33
N ASP A 551 -18.48 -17.25 -0.26
CA ASP A 551 -19.82 -17.37 0.33
C ASP A 551 -20.88 -16.78 -0.61
N ALA A 552 -20.57 -15.68 -1.30
CA ALA A 552 -21.45 -15.08 -2.29
C ALA A 552 -21.70 -16.05 -3.46
N LEU A 553 -20.64 -16.67 -3.99
CA LEU A 553 -20.77 -17.67 -5.06
C LEU A 553 -21.64 -18.86 -4.64
N HIS A 554 -21.46 -19.37 -3.42
CA HIS A 554 -22.26 -20.48 -2.92
C HIS A 554 -23.76 -20.13 -2.88
N VAL A 555 -24.09 -18.93 -2.40
CA VAL A 555 -25.47 -18.44 -2.33
C VAL A 555 -26.05 -18.20 -3.72
N CYS A 556 -25.28 -17.60 -4.64
CA CYS A 556 -25.70 -17.41 -6.04
C CYS A 556 -26.02 -18.74 -6.74
N VAL A 557 -25.19 -19.77 -6.53
CA VAL A 557 -25.42 -21.11 -7.08
C VAL A 557 -26.70 -21.72 -6.51
N LYS A 558 -26.91 -21.58 -5.20
CA LYS A 558 -28.13 -22.07 -4.55
C LYS A 558 -29.38 -21.40 -5.13
N GLN A 559 -29.36 -20.07 -5.28
CA GLN A 559 -30.47 -19.30 -5.84
C GLN A 559 -30.76 -19.71 -7.29
N LYS A 560 -29.72 -19.87 -8.12
CA LYS A 560 -29.88 -20.34 -9.51
C LYS A 560 -30.50 -21.75 -9.59
N ASN A 561 -30.12 -22.65 -8.68
CA ASN A 561 -30.70 -24.00 -8.63
C ASN A 561 -32.19 -23.96 -8.25
N GLU A 562 -32.59 -23.06 -7.35
CA GLU A 562 -34.00 -22.87 -6.99
C GLU A 562 -34.83 -22.29 -8.16
N GLU A 563 -34.30 -21.32 -8.90
CA GLU A 563 -34.93 -20.81 -10.12
C GLU A 563 -35.03 -21.89 -11.21
N LEU A 564 -33.98 -22.71 -11.38
CA LEU A 564 -33.96 -23.80 -12.34
C LEU A 564 -35.05 -24.83 -12.01
N SER A 565 -35.13 -25.26 -10.75
CA SER A 565 -36.16 -26.20 -10.29
C SER A 565 -37.57 -25.66 -10.51
N THR A 566 -37.79 -24.36 -10.29
CA THR A 566 -39.09 -23.71 -10.54
C THR A 566 -39.42 -23.69 -12.04
N LYS A 567 -38.43 -23.38 -12.90
CA LYS A 567 -38.60 -23.41 -14.36
C LYS A 567 -38.87 -24.82 -14.87
N GLU A 568 -38.19 -25.83 -14.32
CA GLU A 568 -38.44 -27.24 -14.65
C GLU A 568 -39.87 -27.65 -14.29
N ALA A 569 -40.37 -27.28 -13.10
CA ALA A 569 -41.75 -27.53 -12.70
C ALA A 569 -42.76 -26.84 -13.64
N ASN A 570 -42.50 -25.60 -14.05
CA ASN A 570 -43.34 -24.89 -15.02
C ASN A 570 -43.34 -25.56 -16.41
N ILE A 571 -42.17 -26.00 -16.90
CA ILE A 571 -42.06 -26.74 -18.16
C ILE A 571 -42.85 -28.05 -18.09
N GLN A 572 -42.76 -28.78 -16.98
CA GLN A 572 -43.52 -30.01 -16.78
C GLN A 572 -45.04 -29.75 -16.82
N SER A 573 -45.50 -28.70 -16.11
CA SER A 573 -46.92 -28.31 -16.14
C SER A 573 -47.39 -27.91 -17.54
N LEU A 574 -46.58 -27.16 -18.29
CA LEU A 574 -46.90 -26.78 -19.67
C LEU A 574 -46.96 -27.99 -20.60
N ASN A 575 -46.06 -28.97 -20.43
CA ASN A 575 -46.07 -30.20 -21.21
C ASN A 575 -47.30 -31.07 -20.92
N GLU A 576 -47.77 -31.14 -19.67
CA GLU A 576 -49.01 -31.83 -19.30
C GLU A 576 -50.25 -31.15 -19.94
N GLU A 577 -50.30 -29.82 -19.93
CA GLU A 577 -51.36 -29.06 -20.60
C GLU A 577 -51.35 -29.31 -22.11
N LEU A 578 -50.17 -29.31 -22.73
CA LEU A 578 -49.99 -29.53 -24.17
C LEU A 578 -50.43 -30.94 -24.57
N SER A 579 -50.04 -31.96 -23.81
CA SER A 579 -50.47 -33.35 -24.02
C SER A 579 -52.00 -33.50 -23.92
N THR A 580 -52.63 -32.83 -22.95
CA THR A 580 -54.08 -32.81 -22.79
C THR A 580 -54.77 -32.15 -24.00
N LYS A 581 -54.24 -31.03 -24.50
CA LYS A 581 -54.76 -30.37 -25.69
C LYS A 581 -54.60 -31.21 -26.95
N GLU A 582 -53.48 -31.92 -27.11
CA GLU A 582 -53.26 -32.84 -28.23
C GLU A 582 -54.27 -34.00 -28.22
N ALA A 583 -54.53 -34.61 -27.06
CA ALA A 583 -55.55 -35.65 -26.91
C ALA A 583 -56.96 -35.15 -27.27
N ASN A 584 -57.30 -33.92 -26.88
CA ASN A 584 -58.57 -33.29 -27.26
C ASN A 584 -58.67 -33.07 -28.77
N ILE A 585 -57.59 -32.58 -29.42
CA ILE A 585 -57.54 -32.40 -30.88
C ILE A 585 -57.73 -33.74 -31.61
N GLN A 586 -57.08 -34.80 -31.15
CA GLN A 586 -57.25 -36.14 -31.73
C GLN A 586 -58.70 -36.62 -31.61
N THR A 587 -59.33 -36.40 -30.45
CA THR A 587 -60.74 -36.75 -30.22
C THR A 587 -61.67 -35.97 -31.16
N LEU A 588 -61.50 -34.65 -31.23
CA LEU A 588 -62.25 -33.78 -32.14
C LEU A 588 -62.08 -34.18 -33.61
N ASN A 589 -60.86 -34.53 -34.02
CA ASN A 589 -60.60 -35.02 -35.37
C ASN A 589 -61.31 -36.35 -35.65
N GLN A 590 -61.35 -37.27 -34.68
CA GLN A 590 -62.10 -38.52 -34.81
C GLN A 590 -63.61 -38.28 -34.92
N GLU A 591 -64.17 -37.41 -34.07
CA GLU A 591 -65.58 -37.01 -34.16
C GLU A 591 -65.90 -36.37 -35.52
N LEU A 592 -65.00 -35.53 -36.04
CA LEU A 592 -65.15 -34.92 -37.36
C LEU A 592 -65.18 -35.99 -38.45
N ILE A 593 -64.27 -36.97 -38.42
CA ILE A 593 -64.25 -38.11 -39.34
C ILE A 593 -65.56 -38.90 -39.26
N ASP A 594 -66.06 -39.17 -38.05
CA ASP A 594 -67.31 -39.89 -37.83
C ASP A 594 -68.52 -39.12 -38.41
N VAL A 595 -68.55 -37.80 -38.26
CA VAL A 595 -69.58 -36.94 -38.87
C VAL A 595 -69.50 -36.97 -40.40
N TYR A 596 -68.30 -36.84 -40.98
CA TYR A 596 -68.10 -36.86 -42.44
C TYR A 596 -68.42 -38.23 -43.06
N THR A 597 -68.11 -39.31 -42.36
CA THR A 597 -68.39 -40.68 -42.81
C THR A 597 -69.83 -41.12 -42.52
N SER A 598 -70.54 -40.43 -41.62
CA SER A 598 -71.95 -40.71 -41.34
C SER A 598 -72.81 -40.58 -42.60
N LYS A 599 -73.52 -41.65 -42.97
CA LYS A 599 -74.43 -41.65 -44.13
C LYS A 599 -75.71 -40.83 -43.90
N SER A 600 -75.83 -40.16 -42.76
CA SER A 600 -76.99 -39.36 -42.33
C SER A 600 -77.29 -38.18 -43.27
N TRP A 601 -76.28 -37.60 -43.93
CA TRP A 601 -76.49 -36.57 -44.94
C TRP A 601 -77.13 -37.11 -46.23
N LYS A 602 -76.94 -38.39 -46.56
CA LYS A 602 -77.64 -39.04 -47.69
C LYS A 602 -79.11 -39.29 -47.39
N MET A 603 -79.48 -39.58 -46.14
CA MET A 603 -80.89 -39.74 -45.74
C MET A 603 -81.68 -38.43 -45.68
N THR A 604 -81.03 -37.29 -45.37
CA THR A 604 -81.73 -36.01 -45.26
C THR A 604 -81.81 -35.23 -46.58
N ARG A 605 -81.10 -35.66 -47.63
CA ARG A 605 -81.11 -35.03 -48.96
C ARG A 605 -82.51 -35.01 -49.62
N PRO A 606 -83.32 -36.09 -49.59
CA PRO A 606 -84.69 -36.05 -50.12
C PRO A 606 -85.59 -35.08 -49.34
N LEU A 607 -85.47 -35.05 -48.01
CA LEU A 607 -86.25 -34.16 -47.13
C LEU A 607 -85.91 -32.69 -47.33
N ARG A 608 -84.63 -32.35 -47.60
CA ARG A 608 -84.23 -30.97 -47.94
C ARG A 608 -84.75 -30.54 -49.31
N ASN A 609 -84.77 -31.45 -50.29
CA ASN A 609 -85.35 -31.17 -51.60
C ASN A 609 -86.88 -30.98 -51.50
N LEU A 610 -87.57 -31.81 -50.71
CA LEU A 610 -89.01 -31.65 -50.45
C LEU A 610 -89.32 -30.32 -49.75
N LYS A 611 -88.49 -29.91 -48.78
CA LYS A 611 -88.63 -28.62 -48.08
C LYS A 611 -88.39 -27.42 -49.00
N ARG A 612 -87.48 -27.51 -49.98
CA ARG A 612 -87.30 -26.46 -51.01
C ARG A 612 -88.51 -26.35 -51.94
N ILE A 613 -89.10 -27.48 -52.33
CA ILE A 613 -90.32 -27.52 -53.17
C ILE A 613 -91.52 -26.94 -52.40
N ILE A 614 -91.71 -27.31 -51.13
CA ILE A 614 -92.83 -26.81 -50.30
C ILE A 614 -92.69 -25.31 -49.98
N LYS A 615 -91.47 -24.77 -49.91
CA LYS A 615 -91.23 -23.34 -49.65
C LYS A 615 -91.30 -22.45 -50.89
N GLY A 616 -91.66 -22.97 -52.07
CA GLY A 616 -91.83 -22.14 -53.28
C GLY A 616 -90.55 -21.42 -53.72
N GLN A 617 -89.38 -22.00 -53.45
CA GLN A 617 -88.08 -21.48 -53.90
C GLN A 617 -87.51 -22.41 -54.98
N LEU A 618 -88.12 -22.34 -56.16
CA LEU A 618 -87.51 -22.75 -57.42
C LEU A 618 -87.11 -21.49 -58.19
#